data_AF-W5MK97-F1
#
_entry.id   AF-W5MK97-F1
#
_cell.length_a   1.000
_cell.length_b   1.000
_cell.length_c   1.000
_cell.angle_alpha   90.00
_cell.angle_beta   90.00
_cell.angle_gamma   90.00
#
_symmetry.space_group_name_H-M   'P 1'
#
loop_
_entity.id
_entity.type
_entity.pdbx_description
1 polymer ?
#
loop_
_entity_poly.entity_id
_entity_poly.type
_entity_poly.pdbx_seq_one_letter_code
_entity_poly.pdbx_strand_id
1 'polypeptide(L)'
;MQPQSWNISFHNRATAWRRSAMTEAVAPKLCSLEEELRYWKEAAEKYRQSAEEAQDELQEFQQMSRDYEQELEAELKQCEARNRELLTHNNRLRMELETYKEKFEAQHSEAFRQISTLEGDLAETTAVRDQLQKYIRELEQANDDLERAKRATIMSLEDFEQRMNQVIERNAFLESELDEKENLLESVQRLKDEARDLRQELAVQQKQERRPSLSAAAKEGEKAESPARPPSALPSLPGTPGGPRMTPSTFATPPSSYRRGDGLTGTPLTTSARISALNIVGELLRKVGNLEAKLASCRDFVNDQSPGRLAPCNRAGSAAPSRESPESKAAPNCLPLFDKG
;
A
#
# COMPACT_ATOMS: atom_id res chain seq x y z
N MET A 1 -71.00 -24.10 0.37
CA MET A 1 -71.99 -23.29 1.15
C MET A 1 -73.45 -23.77 1.00
N GLN A 2 -73.72 -25.02 0.56
CA GLN A 2 -75.10 -25.50 0.33
C GLN A 2 -75.80 -26.37 1.41
N PRO A 3 -75.15 -26.97 2.44
CA PRO A 3 -75.82 -27.99 3.26
C PRO A 3 -76.98 -27.48 4.11
N GLN A 4 -77.04 -26.17 4.40
CA GLN A 4 -78.17 -25.60 5.16
C GLN A 4 -79.46 -25.48 4.34
N SER A 5 -79.38 -25.28 3.01
CA SER A 5 -80.55 -25.19 2.14
C SER A 5 -81.37 -26.48 2.14
N TRP A 6 -80.68 -27.61 1.99
CA TRP A 6 -81.29 -28.94 1.91
C TRP A 6 -81.89 -29.39 3.25
N ASN A 7 -81.22 -29.10 4.37
CA ASN A 7 -81.72 -29.42 5.70
C ASN A 7 -83.04 -28.68 5.99
N ILE A 8 -83.16 -27.42 5.54
CA ILE A 8 -84.39 -26.62 5.63
C ILE A 8 -85.47 -27.18 4.68
N SER A 9 -85.12 -27.56 3.45
CA SER A 9 -86.04 -28.16 2.47
C SER A 9 -86.65 -29.47 2.99
N PHE A 10 -85.81 -30.41 3.44
CA PHE A 10 -86.22 -31.71 3.96
C PHE A 10 -87.10 -31.55 5.21
N HIS A 11 -86.75 -30.64 6.12
CA HIS A 11 -87.56 -30.31 7.30
C HIS A 11 -88.93 -29.73 6.93
N ASN A 12 -88.99 -28.82 5.96
CA ASN A 12 -90.25 -28.23 5.49
C ASN A 12 -91.16 -29.28 4.82
N ARG A 13 -90.59 -30.17 4.00
CA ARG A 13 -91.36 -31.25 3.34
C ARG A 13 -91.86 -32.29 4.33
N ALA A 14 -91.03 -32.74 5.26
CA ALA A 14 -91.46 -33.63 6.36
C ALA A 14 -92.57 -33.00 7.23
N THR A 15 -92.52 -31.68 7.44
CA THR A 15 -93.57 -30.93 8.15
C THR A 15 -94.86 -30.81 7.35
N ALA A 16 -94.79 -30.65 6.02
CA ALA A 16 -95.94 -30.65 5.12
C ALA A 16 -96.61 -32.04 5.05
N TRP A 17 -95.81 -33.10 4.91
CA TRP A 17 -96.29 -34.49 4.89
C TRP A 17 -97.03 -34.85 6.19
N ARG A 18 -96.44 -34.50 7.35
CA ARG A 18 -97.09 -34.64 8.67
C ARG A 18 -98.40 -33.88 8.77
N ARG A 19 -98.52 -32.71 8.14
CA ARG A 19 -99.73 -31.89 8.13
C ARG A 19 -100.82 -32.48 7.22
N SER A 20 -100.44 -33.04 6.07
CA SER A 20 -101.35 -33.73 5.15
C SER A 20 -101.93 -35.01 5.76
N ALA A 21 -101.08 -35.82 6.40
CA ALA A 21 -101.49 -37.04 7.09
C ALA A 21 -102.48 -36.80 8.26
N MET A 22 -102.48 -35.60 8.86
CA MET A 22 -103.45 -35.21 9.88
C MET A 22 -104.82 -34.78 9.30
N THR A 23 -104.92 -34.49 8.01
CA THR A 23 -106.17 -34.04 7.36
C THR A 23 -106.94 -35.16 6.62
N GLU A 24 -106.33 -36.32 6.42
CA GLU A 24 -106.86 -37.41 5.58
C GLU A 24 -107.72 -38.44 6.36
N ALA A 25 -108.28 -38.04 7.51
CA ALA A 25 -108.96 -38.94 8.46
C ALA A 25 -110.50 -38.98 8.34
N VAL A 26 -111.07 -38.71 7.16
CA VAL A 26 -112.52 -38.81 6.90
C VAL A 26 -112.78 -39.80 5.78
N ALA A 27 -113.15 -41.02 6.14
CA ALA A 27 -113.52 -42.06 5.18
C ALA A 27 -114.78 -41.62 4.40
N PRO A 28 -114.73 -41.52 3.05
CA PRO A 28 -115.91 -41.14 2.27
C PRO A 28 -116.98 -42.24 2.33
N LYS A 29 -118.25 -41.84 2.51
CA LYS A 29 -119.39 -42.75 2.35
C LYS A 29 -119.63 -42.99 0.86
N LEU A 30 -119.20 -44.15 0.38
CA LEU A 30 -119.29 -44.55 -1.02
C LEU A 30 -120.55 -45.41 -1.19
N CYS A 31 -121.37 -45.09 -2.18
CA CYS A 31 -122.75 -45.61 -2.28
C CYS A 31 -122.85 -46.90 -3.09
N SER A 32 -121.75 -47.35 -3.71
CA SER A 32 -121.63 -48.70 -4.25
C SER A 32 -120.27 -49.33 -3.91
N LEU A 33 -120.25 -50.66 -3.82
CA LEU A 33 -119.03 -51.46 -3.60
C LEU A 33 -117.97 -51.18 -4.67
N GLU A 34 -118.39 -50.83 -5.89
CA GLU A 34 -117.52 -50.53 -7.02
C GLU A 34 -116.91 -49.11 -6.97
N GLU A 35 -117.51 -48.19 -6.22
CA GLU A 35 -116.91 -46.90 -5.87
C GLU A 35 -115.91 -47.05 -4.71
N GLU A 36 -116.26 -47.85 -3.70
CA GLU A 36 -115.34 -48.18 -2.58
C GLU A 36 -114.08 -48.88 -3.05
N LEU A 37 -114.23 -49.89 -3.92
CA LEU A 37 -113.11 -50.63 -4.48
C LEU A 37 -112.25 -49.76 -5.43
N ARG A 38 -112.83 -48.73 -6.06
CA ARG A 38 -112.06 -47.72 -6.82
C ARG A 38 -111.32 -46.75 -5.91
N TYR A 39 -111.96 -46.21 -4.88
CA TYR A 39 -111.34 -45.29 -3.92
C TYR A 39 -110.13 -45.94 -3.22
N TRP A 40 -110.26 -47.17 -2.70
CA TRP A 40 -109.14 -47.86 -2.04
C TRP A 40 -108.01 -48.23 -3.01
N LYS A 41 -108.31 -48.52 -4.28
CA LYS A 41 -107.28 -48.68 -5.32
C LYS A 41 -106.52 -47.38 -5.59
N GLU A 42 -107.24 -46.27 -5.77
CA GLU A 42 -106.64 -44.96 -6.03
C GLU A 42 -105.82 -44.46 -4.82
N ALA A 43 -106.31 -44.69 -3.60
CA ALA A 43 -105.56 -44.41 -2.37
C ALA A 43 -104.30 -45.29 -2.25
N ALA A 44 -104.39 -46.59 -2.54
CA ALA A 44 -103.23 -47.47 -2.56
C ALA A 44 -102.19 -47.07 -3.64
N GLU A 45 -102.64 -46.63 -4.82
CA GLU A 45 -101.75 -46.09 -5.85
C GLU A 45 -101.09 -44.77 -5.43
N LYS A 46 -101.82 -43.87 -4.76
CA LYS A 46 -101.25 -42.63 -4.20
C LYS A 46 -100.22 -42.89 -3.10
N TYR A 47 -100.50 -43.80 -2.17
CA TYR A 47 -99.52 -44.18 -1.15
C TYR A 47 -98.31 -44.91 -1.75
N ARG A 48 -98.51 -45.72 -2.79
CA ARG A 48 -97.41 -46.34 -3.54
C ARG A 48 -96.55 -45.29 -4.25
N GLN A 49 -97.16 -44.36 -4.98
CA GLN A 49 -96.45 -43.25 -5.63
C GLN A 49 -95.66 -42.42 -4.62
N SER A 50 -96.26 -42.04 -3.49
CA SER A 50 -95.53 -41.23 -2.50
C SER A 50 -94.43 -42.03 -1.76
N ALA A 51 -94.55 -43.36 -1.67
CA ALA A 51 -93.47 -44.21 -1.19
C ALA A 51 -92.34 -44.37 -2.23
N GLU A 52 -92.67 -44.48 -3.52
CA GLU A 52 -91.72 -44.46 -4.65
C GLU A 52 -90.97 -43.11 -4.69
N GLU A 53 -91.68 -41.98 -4.64
CA GLU A 53 -91.10 -40.62 -4.54
C GLU A 53 -90.16 -40.46 -3.34
N ALA A 54 -90.58 -40.88 -2.14
CA ALA A 54 -89.76 -40.79 -0.93
C ALA A 54 -88.52 -41.70 -0.99
N GLN A 55 -88.60 -42.83 -1.70
CA GLN A 55 -87.48 -43.73 -1.94
C GLN A 55 -86.47 -43.12 -2.94
N ASP A 56 -86.94 -42.46 -3.99
CA ASP A 56 -86.09 -41.79 -4.97
C ASP A 56 -85.39 -40.56 -4.34
N GLU A 57 -86.11 -39.75 -3.56
CA GLU A 57 -85.52 -38.64 -2.80
C GLU A 57 -84.44 -39.09 -1.81
N LEU A 58 -84.62 -40.25 -1.16
CA LEU A 58 -83.61 -40.82 -0.27
C LEU A 58 -82.38 -41.28 -1.05
N GLN A 59 -82.55 -41.86 -2.25
CA GLN A 59 -81.45 -42.25 -3.12
C GLN A 59 -80.68 -41.02 -3.63
N GLU A 60 -81.38 -39.98 -4.07
CA GLU A 60 -80.78 -38.69 -4.46
C GLU A 60 -79.98 -38.09 -3.29
N PHE A 61 -80.55 -38.03 -2.08
CA PHE A 61 -79.85 -37.52 -0.90
C PHE A 61 -78.60 -38.35 -0.55
N GLN A 62 -78.69 -39.69 -0.62
CA GLN A 62 -77.55 -40.57 -0.39
C GLN A 62 -76.46 -40.45 -1.46
N GLN A 63 -76.84 -40.14 -2.71
CA GLN A 63 -75.88 -39.88 -3.78
C GLN A 63 -75.20 -38.53 -3.57
N MET A 64 -75.97 -37.47 -3.35
CA MET A 64 -75.47 -36.12 -3.07
C MET A 64 -74.58 -36.05 -1.83
N SER A 65 -74.86 -36.82 -0.76
CA SER A 65 -73.96 -36.93 0.40
C SER A 65 -72.62 -37.53 0.01
N ARG A 66 -72.62 -38.63 -0.74
CA ARG A 66 -71.40 -39.31 -1.21
C ARG A 66 -70.58 -38.45 -2.17
N ASP A 67 -71.23 -37.66 -3.01
CA ASP A 67 -70.53 -36.74 -3.92
C ASP A 67 -69.93 -35.56 -3.13
N TYR A 68 -70.64 -35.02 -2.14
CA TYR A 68 -70.11 -33.98 -1.26
C TYR A 68 -68.96 -34.47 -0.35
N GLU A 69 -69.03 -35.72 0.14
CA GLU A 69 -67.94 -36.37 0.87
C GLU A 69 -66.69 -36.51 -0.02
N GLN A 70 -66.85 -36.89 -1.30
CA GLN A 70 -65.75 -36.93 -2.27
C GLN A 70 -65.14 -35.56 -2.56
N GLU A 71 -65.96 -34.50 -2.67
CA GLU A 71 -65.47 -33.11 -2.80
C GLU A 71 -64.61 -32.71 -1.59
N LEU A 72 -65.09 -32.94 -0.37
CA LEU A 72 -64.35 -32.65 0.86
C LEU A 72 -63.06 -33.47 0.98
N GLU A 73 -63.09 -34.75 0.61
CA GLU A 73 -61.88 -35.58 0.55
C GLU A 73 -60.86 -35.04 -0.48
N ALA A 74 -61.32 -34.55 -1.64
CA ALA A 74 -60.46 -33.98 -2.65
C ALA A 74 -59.82 -32.66 -2.18
N GLU A 75 -60.59 -31.78 -1.53
CA GLU A 75 -60.06 -30.57 -0.89
C GLU A 75 -59.03 -30.89 0.21
N LEU A 76 -59.32 -31.88 1.07
CA LEU A 76 -58.40 -32.34 2.11
C LEU A 76 -57.08 -32.87 1.51
N LYS A 77 -57.16 -33.80 0.54
CA LYS A 77 -55.99 -34.35 -0.15
C LYS A 77 -55.15 -33.26 -0.83
N GLN A 78 -55.80 -32.24 -1.40
CA GLN A 78 -55.13 -31.09 -2.01
C GLN A 78 -54.43 -30.20 -0.97
N CYS A 79 -55.07 -29.93 0.17
CA CYS A 79 -54.49 -29.19 1.28
C CYS A 79 -53.30 -29.93 1.92
N GLU A 80 -53.41 -31.25 2.12
CA GLU A 80 -52.31 -32.09 2.58
C GLU A 80 -51.13 -32.11 1.60
N ALA A 81 -51.40 -32.15 0.29
CA ALA A 81 -50.35 -32.07 -0.73
C ALA A 81 -49.59 -30.74 -0.67
N ARG A 82 -50.31 -29.62 -0.64
CA ARG A 82 -49.70 -28.28 -0.44
C ARG A 82 -48.89 -28.20 0.85
N ASN A 83 -49.39 -28.75 1.95
CA ASN A 83 -48.67 -28.75 3.22
C ASN A 83 -47.37 -29.59 3.15
N ARG A 84 -47.42 -30.77 2.52
CA ARG A 84 -46.23 -31.59 2.24
C ARG A 84 -45.20 -30.86 1.38
N GLU A 85 -45.64 -30.15 0.34
CA GLU A 85 -44.77 -29.33 -0.53
C GLU A 85 -44.15 -28.14 0.23
N LEU A 86 -44.92 -27.44 1.06
CA LEU A 86 -44.41 -26.35 1.89
C LEU A 86 -43.39 -26.85 2.92
N LEU A 87 -43.60 -28.03 3.51
CA LEU A 87 -42.67 -28.64 4.45
C LEU A 87 -41.36 -29.07 3.78
N THR A 88 -41.39 -29.67 2.60
CA THR A 88 -40.16 -30.02 1.86
C THR A 88 -39.41 -28.78 1.40
N HIS A 89 -40.12 -27.74 0.93
CA HIS A 89 -39.52 -26.46 0.58
C HIS A 89 -38.89 -25.77 1.79
N ASN A 90 -39.57 -25.75 2.94
CA ASN A 90 -39.06 -25.15 4.18
C ASN A 90 -37.81 -25.90 4.69
N ASN A 91 -37.79 -27.23 4.62
CA ASN A 91 -36.61 -28.03 4.99
C ASN A 91 -35.44 -27.79 4.02
N ARG A 92 -35.69 -27.68 2.71
CA ARG A 92 -34.66 -27.28 1.73
C ARG A 92 -34.08 -25.91 2.07
N LEU A 93 -34.91 -24.90 2.30
CA LEU A 93 -34.46 -23.55 2.67
C LEU A 93 -33.66 -23.54 3.98
N ARG A 94 -34.04 -24.36 4.98
CA ARG A 94 -33.25 -24.53 6.22
C ARG A 94 -31.87 -25.11 5.94
N MET A 95 -31.76 -26.15 5.11
CA MET A 95 -30.47 -26.73 4.73
C MET A 95 -29.60 -25.75 3.94
N GLU A 96 -30.20 -24.97 3.04
CA GLU A 96 -29.49 -23.90 2.30
C GLU A 96 -28.97 -22.82 3.25
N LEU A 97 -29.81 -22.35 4.19
CA LEU A 97 -29.39 -21.37 5.22
C LEU A 97 -28.23 -21.89 6.06
N GLU A 98 -28.26 -23.15 6.51
CA GLU A 98 -27.16 -23.73 7.28
C GLU A 98 -25.89 -23.85 6.44
N THR A 99 -26.01 -24.30 5.18
CA THR A 99 -24.90 -24.35 4.23
C THR A 99 -24.27 -22.97 4.00
N TYR A 100 -25.07 -21.90 3.98
CA TYR A 100 -24.55 -20.53 3.85
C TYR A 100 -23.89 -20.01 5.13
N LYS A 101 -24.39 -20.37 6.32
CA LYS A 101 -23.71 -20.07 7.59
C LYS A 101 -22.36 -20.78 7.68
N GLU A 102 -22.31 -22.09 7.44
CA GLU A 102 -21.08 -22.87 7.47
C GLU A 102 -20.01 -22.28 6.52
N LYS A 103 -20.42 -21.90 5.31
CA LYS A 103 -19.54 -21.21 4.35
C LYS A 103 -19.06 -19.85 4.85
N PHE A 104 -19.95 -19.06 5.44
CA PHE A 104 -19.60 -17.75 6.00
C PHE A 104 -18.63 -17.89 7.18
N GLU A 105 -18.88 -18.81 8.10
CA GLU A 105 -18.03 -19.08 9.27
C GLU A 105 -16.66 -19.64 8.85
N ALA A 106 -16.61 -20.53 7.86
CA ALA A 106 -15.37 -21.01 7.27
C ALA A 106 -14.56 -19.86 6.63
N GLN A 107 -15.18 -19.04 5.79
CA GLN A 107 -14.53 -17.89 5.16
C GLN A 107 -14.08 -16.84 6.19
N HIS A 108 -14.89 -16.58 7.22
CA HIS A 108 -14.58 -15.61 8.27
C HIS A 108 -13.42 -16.10 9.15
N SER A 109 -13.39 -17.38 9.52
CA SER A 109 -12.29 -17.96 10.30
C SER A 109 -10.99 -18.05 9.49
N GLU A 110 -11.07 -18.34 8.19
CA GLU A 110 -9.91 -18.28 7.29
C GLU A 110 -9.37 -16.85 7.16
N ALA A 111 -10.25 -15.87 6.89
CA ALA A 111 -9.87 -14.46 6.78
C ALA A 111 -9.25 -13.94 8.09
N PHE A 112 -9.82 -14.28 9.24
CA PHE A 112 -9.26 -13.93 10.55
C PHE A 112 -7.86 -14.52 10.74
N ARG A 113 -7.66 -15.81 10.42
CA ARG A 113 -6.35 -16.48 10.48
C ARG A 113 -5.33 -15.84 9.52
N GLN A 114 -5.75 -15.45 8.31
CA GLN A 114 -4.90 -14.74 7.35
C GLN A 114 -4.48 -13.36 7.90
N ILE A 115 -5.43 -12.59 8.44
CA ILE A 115 -5.17 -11.29 9.07
C ILE A 115 -4.18 -11.42 10.22
N SER A 116 -4.41 -12.32 11.18
CA SER A 116 -3.49 -12.52 12.31
C SER A 116 -2.09 -12.98 11.89
N THR A 117 -1.96 -13.71 10.77
CA THR A 117 -0.65 -14.07 10.21
C THR A 117 0.05 -12.82 9.67
N LEU A 118 -0.64 -12.03 8.84
CA LEU A 118 -0.09 -10.79 8.27
C LEU A 118 0.24 -9.73 9.33
N GLU A 119 -0.53 -9.64 10.41
CA GLU A 119 -0.24 -8.79 11.57
C GLU A 119 1.05 -9.23 12.28
N GLY A 120 1.27 -10.55 12.41
CA GLY A 120 2.52 -11.12 12.92
C GLY A 120 3.72 -10.80 12.03
N ASP A 121 3.62 -11.08 10.73
CA ASP A 121 4.68 -10.81 9.74
C ASP A 121 5.04 -9.31 9.68
N LEU A 122 4.04 -8.43 9.80
CA LEU A 122 4.21 -6.97 9.85
C LEU A 122 4.93 -6.53 11.13
N ALA A 123 4.61 -7.13 12.27
CA ALA A 123 5.27 -6.86 13.55
C ALA A 123 6.73 -7.34 13.53
N GLU A 124 7.01 -8.54 13.01
CA GLU A 124 8.37 -9.07 12.84
C GLU A 124 9.20 -8.18 11.90
N THR A 125 8.66 -7.85 10.71
CA THR A 125 9.34 -6.98 9.74
C THR A 125 9.63 -5.59 10.32
N THR A 126 8.73 -5.07 11.14
CA THR A 126 8.89 -3.80 11.87
C THR A 126 10.02 -3.90 12.90
N ALA A 127 10.05 -4.96 13.71
CA ALA A 127 11.11 -5.20 14.70
C ALA A 127 12.50 -5.36 14.04
N VAL A 128 12.58 -6.12 12.93
CA VAL A 128 13.83 -6.28 12.15
C VAL A 128 14.30 -4.95 11.57
N ARG A 129 13.39 -4.15 10.99
CA ARG A 129 13.70 -2.80 10.48
C ARG A 129 14.27 -1.92 11.60
N ASP A 130 13.65 -1.90 12.77
CA ASP A 130 14.05 -1.03 13.87
C ASP A 130 15.39 -1.46 14.48
N GLN A 131 15.66 -2.76 14.55
CA GLN A 131 16.97 -3.30 14.93
C GLN A 131 18.06 -2.96 13.90
N LEU A 132 17.77 -3.04 12.60
CA LEU A 132 18.70 -2.60 11.55
C LEU A 132 18.98 -1.10 11.60
N GLN A 133 17.96 -0.26 11.86
CA GLN A 133 18.16 1.18 12.08
C GLN A 133 19.02 1.47 13.30
N LYS A 134 18.88 0.70 14.39
CA LYS A 134 19.76 0.80 15.56
C LYS A 134 21.19 0.45 15.19
N TYR A 135 21.39 -0.68 14.50
CA TYR A 135 22.72 -1.14 14.07
C TYR A 135 23.42 -0.17 13.11
N ILE A 136 22.68 0.50 12.21
CA ILE A 136 23.23 1.57 11.36
C ILE A 136 23.81 2.71 12.21
N ARG A 137 23.10 3.18 13.24
CA ARG A 137 23.58 4.24 14.15
C ARG A 137 24.82 3.81 14.94
N GLU A 138 24.88 2.54 15.36
CA GLU A 138 26.05 1.95 16.04
C GLU A 138 27.28 1.92 15.10
N LEU A 139 27.09 1.57 13.82
CA LEU A 139 28.15 1.63 12.81
C LEU A 139 28.60 3.05 12.47
N GLU A 140 27.66 4.00 12.37
CA GLU A 140 27.96 5.43 12.16
C GLU A 140 28.82 5.97 13.30
N GLN A 141 28.45 5.70 14.55
CA GLN A 141 29.23 6.09 15.73
C GLN A 141 30.63 5.44 15.74
N ALA A 142 30.73 4.14 15.46
CA ALA A 142 32.01 3.45 15.40
C ALA A 142 32.94 4.00 14.30
N ASN A 143 32.37 4.47 13.18
CA ASN A 143 33.12 5.12 12.11
C ASN A 143 33.61 6.53 12.53
N ASP A 144 32.78 7.34 13.19
CA ASP A 144 33.19 8.64 13.76
C ASP A 144 34.33 8.48 14.78
N ASP A 145 34.26 7.45 15.62
CA ASP A 145 35.31 7.13 16.60
C ASP A 145 36.61 6.68 15.92
N LEU A 146 36.51 5.89 14.84
CA LEU A 146 37.66 5.47 14.02
C LEU A 146 38.29 6.65 13.25
N GLU A 147 37.49 7.57 12.73
CA GLU A 147 37.99 8.82 12.13
C GLU A 147 38.70 9.69 13.17
N ARG A 148 38.17 9.80 14.39
CA ARG A 148 38.81 10.55 15.48
C ARG A 148 40.16 9.92 15.86
N ALA A 149 40.20 8.59 16.00
CA ALA A 149 41.43 7.86 16.26
C ALA A 149 42.47 8.06 15.13
N LYS A 150 42.04 7.98 13.86
CA LYS A 150 42.90 8.25 12.70
C LYS A 150 43.50 9.66 12.74
N ARG A 151 42.70 10.70 13.04
CA ARG A 151 43.18 12.09 13.15
C ARG A 151 44.20 12.25 14.29
N ALA A 152 43.96 11.62 15.44
CA ALA A 152 44.90 11.64 16.56
C ALA A 152 46.24 10.93 16.22
N THR A 153 46.18 9.79 15.53
CA THR A 153 47.39 9.09 15.07
C THR A 153 48.18 9.91 14.06
N ILE A 154 47.53 10.56 13.09
CA ILE A 154 48.20 11.44 12.11
C ILE A 154 48.92 12.57 12.83
N MET A 155 48.24 13.30 13.71
CA MET A 155 48.85 14.38 14.50
C MET A 155 50.04 13.90 15.35
N SER A 156 49.95 12.69 15.93
CA SER A 156 51.07 12.11 16.69
C SER A 156 52.26 11.69 15.80
N LEU A 157 52.04 11.39 14.52
CA LEU A 157 53.11 11.13 13.56
C LEU A 157 53.75 12.44 13.10
N GLU A 158 52.94 13.45 12.78
CA GLU A 158 53.41 14.81 12.43
C GLU A 158 54.26 15.42 13.56
N ASP A 159 53.85 15.26 14.83
CA ASP A 159 54.63 15.65 16.01
C ASP A 159 55.99 14.92 16.11
N PHE A 160 56.04 13.64 15.73
CA PHE A 160 57.28 12.85 15.73
C PHE A 160 58.21 13.28 14.58
N GLU A 161 57.67 13.47 13.39
CA GLU A 161 58.38 13.97 12.21
C GLU A 161 59.00 15.36 12.48
N GLN A 162 58.24 16.28 13.09
CA GLN A 162 58.75 17.59 13.49
C GLN A 162 59.91 17.48 14.48
N ARG A 163 59.81 16.62 15.51
CA ARG A 163 60.90 16.41 16.47
C ARG A 163 62.12 15.78 15.80
N MET A 164 61.93 14.84 14.89
CA MET A 164 63.00 14.20 14.13
C MET A 164 63.72 15.22 13.24
N ASN A 165 62.99 16.08 12.53
CA ASN A 165 63.55 17.16 11.72
C ASN A 165 64.38 18.13 12.57
N GLN A 166 63.89 18.55 13.74
CA GLN A 166 64.69 19.40 14.66
C GLN A 166 65.94 18.70 15.22
N VAL A 167 65.99 17.37 15.26
CA VAL A 167 67.22 16.63 15.63
C VAL A 167 68.18 16.57 14.45
N ILE A 168 67.68 16.40 13.23
CA ILE A 168 68.47 16.47 11.99
C ILE A 168 69.09 17.86 11.83
N GLU A 169 68.32 18.93 11.99
CA GLU A 169 68.81 20.32 11.95
C GLU A 169 69.93 20.59 12.97
N ARG A 170 69.78 20.09 14.20
CA ARG A 170 70.82 20.21 15.24
C ARG A 170 72.06 19.39 14.92
N ASN A 171 71.92 18.19 14.36
CA ASN A 171 73.07 17.38 13.93
C ASN A 171 73.83 18.07 12.78
N ALA A 172 73.13 18.58 11.76
CA ALA A 172 73.76 19.30 10.66
C ALA A 172 74.50 20.58 11.14
N PHE A 173 73.95 21.27 12.14
CA PHE A 173 74.63 22.40 12.79
C PHE A 173 75.92 21.94 13.51
N LEU A 174 75.85 20.87 14.31
CA LEU A 174 77.01 20.30 15.01
C LEU A 174 78.08 19.76 14.04
N GLU A 175 77.67 19.18 12.92
CA GLU A 175 78.57 18.76 11.82
C GLU A 175 79.33 19.99 11.29
N SER A 176 78.65 21.11 11.03
CA SER A 176 79.32 22.34 10.58
C SER A 176 80.27 22.95 11.64
N GLU A 177 79.95 22.86 12.93
CA GLU A 177 80.88 23.29 14.01
C GLU A 177 82.13 22.39 14.08
N LEU A 178 82.00 21.10 13.75
CA LEU A 178 83.13 20.18 13.64
C LEU A 178 83.99 20.47 12.40
N ASP A 179 83.37 20.75 11.25
CA ASP A 179 84.07 21.15 10.02
C ASP A 179 84.84 22.46 10.22
N GLU A 180 84.24 23.48 10.85
CA GLU A 180 84.93 24.74 11.18
C GLU A 180 86.15 24.49 12.08
N LYS A 181 86.00 23.60 13.08
CA LYS A 181 87.08 23.21 13.97
C LYS A 181 88.19 22.45 13.23
N GLU A 182 87.88 21.60 12.27
CA GLU A 182 88.87 20.91 11.43
C GLU A 182 89.63 21.92 10.53
N ASN A 183 88.91 22.83 9.87
CA ASN A 183 89.52 23.92 9.09
C ASN A 183 90.46 24.81 9.92
N LEU A 184 90.11 25.10 11.18
CA LEU A 184 90.97 25.82 12.11
C LEU A 184 92.20 24.99 12.52
N LEU A 185 92.06 23.67 12.73
CA LEU A 185 93.18 22.78 13.02
C LEU A 185 94.15 22.69 11.83
N GLU A 186 93.65 22.58 10.60
CA GLU A 186 94.46 22.68 9.39
C GLU A 186 95.20 24.01 9.31
N SER A 187 94.50 25.13 9.53
CA SER A 187 95.08 26.48 9.46
C SER A 187 96.18 26.67 10.50
N VAL A 188 95.96 26.19 11.73
CA VAL A 188 96.97 26.17 12.80
C VAL A 188 98.15 25.27 12.43
N GLN A 189 97.91 24.15 11.75
CA GLN A 189 98.99 23.26 11.30
C GLN A 189 99.84 23.93 10.20
N ARG A 190 99.21 24.53 9.17
CA ARG A 190 99.91 25.29 8.13
C ARG A 190 100.74 26.43 8.73
N LEU A 191 100.17 27.22 9.65
CA LEU A 191 100.90 28.29 10.36
C LEU A 191 102.06 27.78 11.23
N LYS A 192 101.96 26.57 11.82
CA LYS A 192 103.09 25.94 12.53
C LYS A 192 104.21 25.55 11.57
N ASP A 193 103.86 25.03 10.40
CA ASP A 193 104.82 24.62 9.39
C ASP A 193 105.51 25.86 8.76
N GLU A 194 104.75 26.91 8.42
CA GLU A 194 105.30 28.23 8.03
C GLU A 194 106.21 28.82 9.11
N ALA A 195 105.80 28.81 10.38
CA ALA A 195 106.62 29.30 11.49
C ALA A 195 107.87 28.43 11.73
N ARG A 196 107.85 27.15 11.33
CA ARG A 196 109.00 26.25 11.35
C ARG A 196 109.94 26.52 10.18
N ASP A 197 109.43 26.85 9.01
CA ASP A 197 110.21 27.16 7.82
C ASP A 197 110.87 28.55 7.94
N LEU A 198 110.14 29.57 8.39
CA LEU A 198 110.73 30.88 8.72
C LEU A 198 111.83 30.80 9.79
N ARG A 199 111.73 29.90 10.76
CA ARG A 199 112.81 29.63 11.73
C ARG A 199 114.03 28.98 11.07
N GLN A 200 113.84 28.11 10.07
CA GLN A 200 114.93 27.54 9.29
C GLN A 200 115.59 28.62 8.40
N GLU A 201 114.79 29.47 7.75
CA GLU A 201 115.29 30.60 6.95
C GLU A 201 116.11 31.58 7.79
N LEU A 202 115.63 31.98 8.97
CA LEU A 202 116.37 32.84 9.89
C LEU A 202 117.69 32.19 10.36
N ALA A 203 117.68 30.88 10.63
CA ALA A 203 118.91 30.15 10.98
C ALA A 203 119.91 30.07 9.81
N VAL A 204 119.42 30.04 8.56
CA VAL A 204 120.25 30.14 7.34
C VAL A 204 120.75 31.58 7.14
N GLN A 205 119.92 32.60 7.32
CA GLN A 205 120.33 34.01 7.20
C GLN A 205 121.41 34.38 8.22
N GLN A 206 121.27 33.99 9.49
CA GLN A 206 122.33 34.16 10.51
C GLN A 206 123.65 33.46 10.14
N LYS A 207 123.59 32.39 9.34
CA LYS A 207 124.76 31.70 8.80
C LYS A 207 125.33 32.39 7.55
N GLN A 208 124.49 33.09 6.79
CA GLN A 208 124.83 33.88 5.61
C GLN A 208 125.46 35.24 5.97
N GLU A 209 124.96 35.93 7.01
CA GLU A 209 125.46 37.22 7.50
C GLU A 209 126.92 37.18 8.02
N ARG A 210 127.51 35.98 8.17
CA ARG A 210 128.95 35.79 8.42
C ARG A 210 129.86 35.96 7.19
N ARG A 211 129.40 36.57 6.09
CA ARG A 211 130.25 37.05 4.98
C ARG A 211 129.91 38.51 4.60
N PRO A 212 130.86 39.47 4.68
CA PRO A 212 130.57 40.90 4.50
C PRO A 212 130.92 41.49 3.12
N SER A 213 129.97 42.22 2.51
CA SER A 213 130.15 43.36 1.56
C SER A 213 128.75 43.88 1.15
N LEU A 214 128.26 45.07 1.54
CA LEU A 214 128.50 46.41 0.94
C LEU A 214 128.15 46.47 -0.58
N SER A 215 127.38 47.42 -1.15
CA SER A 215 126.70 48.63 -0.63
C SER A 215 125.75 49.31 -1.65
N ALA A 216 124.64 49.91 -1.16
CA ALA A 216 123.99 51.19 -1.55
C ALA A 216 123.60 51.61 -3.00
N ALA A 217 122.32 52.08 -3.12
CA ALA A 217 121.85 53.38 -3.69
C ALA A 217 121.02 53.49 -5.02
N ALA A 218 119.74 53.88 -4.83
CA ALA A 218 118.99 54.99 -5.48
C ALA A 218 118.14 54.86 -6.79
N LYS A 219 116.84 55.25 -6.66
CA LYS A 219 115.93 55.98 -7.60
C LYS A 219 115.43 55.28 -8.91
N GLU A 220 114.21 55.51 -9.47
CA GLU A 220 112.97 56.27 -9.08
C GLU A 220 111.78 55.94 -10.03
N GLY A 221 110.51 56.11 -9.60
CA GLY A 221 109.26 56.02 -10.41
C GLY A 221 108.80 54.60 -10.82
N GLU A 222 107.53 54.21 -10.98
CA GLU A 222 106.16 54.78 -10.88
C GLU A 222 105.16 53.56 -10.79
N LYS A 223 103.85 53.59 -10.49
CA LYS A 223 102.87 54.57 -9.93
C LYS A 223 101.47 53.90 -9.78
N ALA A 224 100.76 54.14 -8.67
CA ALA A 224 99.30 53.94 -8.43
C ALA A 224 98.70 52.50 -8.63
N GLU A 225 97.63 52.04 -7.95
CA GLU A 225 96.85 52.49 -6.77
C GLU A 225 95.85 51.36 -6.40
N SER A 226 95.73 50.96 -5.11
CA SER A 226 94.50 50.41 -4.48
C SER A 226 94.77 49.83 -3.07
N PRO A 227 94.18 50.40 -1.99
CA PRO A 227 94.04 49.75 -0.68
C PRO A 227 92.61 49.17 -0.50
N ALA A 228 92.20 48.47 0.55
CA ALA A 228 92.78 47.47 1.45
C ALA A 228 91.78 47.26 2.63
N ARG A 229 91.18 46.05 2.72
CA ARG A 229 90.62 45.38 3.92
C ARG A 229 89.45 45.98 4.79
N PRO A 230 88.75 45.11 5.58
CA PRO A 230 87.61 45.41 6.50
C PRO A 230 88.11 45.63 7.98
N PRO A 231 87.36 45.53 9.13
CA PRO A 231 85.95 45.07 9.37
C PRO A 231 85.11 45.75 10.50
N SER A 232 83.92 45.17 10.77
CA SER A 232 83.24 44.99 12.09
C SER A 232 82.13 45.93 12.63
N ALA A 233 81.03 45.25 13.05
CA ALA A 233 80.16 45.47 14.23
C ALA A 233 78.84 46.32 14.20
N LEU A 234 77.84 45.72 14.86
CA LEU A 234 76.39 45.99 15.10
C LEU A 234 76.09 47.26 15.96
N PRO A 235 74.82 47.73 16.22
CA PRO A 235 73.53 46.99 16.22
C PRO A 235 72.17 47.70 15.84
N SER A 236 71.08 46.88 15.75
CA SER A 236 69.64 47.11 16.06
C SER A 236 68.71 48.13 15.32
N LEU A 237 67.73 47.58 14.56
CA LEU A 237 66.22 47.71 14.60
C LEU A 237 65.50 49.05 14.97
N PRO A 238 64.19 49.29 14.61
CA PRO A 238 63.23 48.48 13.81
C PRO A 238 62.31 49.24 12.78
N GLY A 239 61.61 48.48 11.93
CA GLY A 239 60.16 48.70 11.69
C GLY A 239 59.62 49.08 10.29
N THR A 240 59.00 48.13 9.56
CA THR A 240 57.79 48.30 8.71
C THR A 240 57.24 46.92 8.23
N PRO A 241 55.96 46.76 7.82
CA PRO A 241 55.30 45.44 7.78
C PRO A 241 55.04 44.81 6.39
N GLY A 242 55.10 43.47 6.34
CA GLY A 242 53.92 42.61 6.07
C GLY A 242 53.39 42.41 4.64
N GLY A 243 53.62 41.21 4.09
CA GLY A 243 52.81 40.61 3.00
C GLY A 243 53.65 39.82 1.98
N PRO A 244 53.38 38.51 1.79
CA PRO A 244 52.60 38.13 0.61
C PRO A 244 51.65 36.93 0.83
N ARG A 245 50.65 36.79 -0.05
CA ARG A 245 49.73 35.64 -0.11
C ARG A 245 49.69 35.06 -1.53
N MET A 246 50.05 33.79 -1.68
CA MET A 246 49.85 33.02 -2.92
C MET A 246 48.67 32.04 -2.77
N THR A 247 48.21 31.50 -3.90
CA THR A 247 47.10 30.55 -4.03
C THR A 247 47.52 29.12 -3.70
N PRO A 248 46.58 28.18 -3.50
CA PRO A 248 46.16 27.35 -4.65
C PRO A 248 44.63 27.08 -4.71
N SER A 249 44.23 26.20 -5.63
CA SER A 249 42.85 26.01 -6.12
C SER A 249 42.18 24.71 -5.63
N THR A 250 40.84 24.70 -5.67
CA THR A 250 39.93 23.53 -5.80
C THR A 250 39.94 22.45 -4.70
N PHE A 251 38.87 22.40 -3.89
CA PHE A 251 37.72 21.53 -4.16
C PHE A 251 36.47 22.04 -3.41
N ALA A 252 35.27 21.73 -3.90
CA ALA A 252 34.02 22.26 -3.32
C ALA A 252 33.29 21.22 -2.45
N THR A 253 32.74 21.69 -1.33
CA THR A 253 31.82 20.93 -0.45
C THR A 253 30.57 21.77 -0.21
N PRO A 254 29.34 21.23 -0.35
CA PRO A 254 28.11 22.01 -0.19
C PRO A 254 27.66 22.09 1.27
N PRO A 255 27.09 23.22 1.73
CA PRO A 255 26.37 23.28 3.00
C PRO A 255 24.91 22.87 2.81
N SER A 256 24.41 22.00 3.70
CA SER A 256 22.98 21.76 3.86
C SER A 256 22.35 22.86 4.71
N SER A 257 21.27 23.48 4.23
CA SER A 257 20.31 24.20 5.08
C SER A 257 18.97 24.38 4.39
N TYR A 258 17.92 23.91 5.07
CA TYR A 258 16.51 24.11 4.74
C TYR A 258 16.15 25.56 4.42
N ARG A 259 15.48 25.81 3.28
CA ARG A 259 14.32 26.72 3.21
C ARG A 259 13.24 26.19 2.28
N ARG A 260 12.02 26.64 2.55
CA ARG A 260 10.74 26.15 2.05
C ARG A 260 10.11 27.22 1.15
N GLY A 261 9.58 26.82 0.00
CA GLY A 261 8.50 27.55 -0.67
C GLY A 261 8.83 28.17 -2.04
N ASP A 262 8.10 27.64 -3.03
CA ASP A 262 7.66 28.28 -4.29
C ASP A 262 8.66 28.51 -5.44
N GLY A 263 8.17 28.41 -6.68
CA GLY A 263 8.94 28.58 -7.92
C GLY A 263 8.86 27.39 -8.90
N LEU A 264 7.71 27.21 -9.56
CA LEU A 264 7.58 26.28 -10.69
C LEU A 264 8.39 26.77 -11.91
N THR A 265 9.59 26.24 -12.17
CA THR A 265 10.18 26.16 -13.54
C THR A 265 11.43 25.26 -13.61
N GLY A 266 11.36 24.21 -14.43
CA GLY A 266 12.49 23.85 -15.31
C GLY A 266 13.67 23.02 -14.79
N THR A 267 13.69 22.47 -13.58
CA THR A 267 14.73 21.48 -13.23
C THR A 267 14.44 20.12 -13.89
N PRO A 268 15.38 19.53 -14.65
CA PRO A 268 15.15 18.22 -15.26
C PRO A 268 15.08 17.16 -14.15
N LEU A 269 13.91 16.51 -14.02
CA LEU A 269 13.69 15.41 -13.09
C LEU A 269 14.83 14.40 -13.16
N THR A 270 15.33 13.97 -12.00
CA THR A 270 16.39 12.96 -11.93
C THR A 270 15.94 11.68 -12.66
N THR A 271 16.87 10.94 -13.25
CA THR A 271 16.53 9.73 -14.02
C THR A 271 15.77 8.71 -13.16
N SER A 272 16.09 8.60 -11.87
CA SER A 272 15.31 7.81 -10.90
C SER A 272 13.86 8.31 -10.73
N ALA A 273 13.67 9.63 -10.53
CA ALA A 273 12.33 10.21 -10.39
C ALA A 273 11.47 10.02 -11.65
N ARG A 274 12.07 10.11 -12.86
CA ARG A 274 11.37 9.83 -14.13
C ARG A 274 10.95 8.37 -14.25
N ILE A 275 11.84 7.42 -13.93
CA ILE A 275 11.52 5.98 -13.97
C ILE A 275 10.43 5.64 -12.94
N SER A 276 10.51 6.17 -11.73
CA SER A 276 9.48 5.99 -10.70
C SER A 276 8.12 6.53 -11.15
N ALA A 277 8.06 7.75 -11.68
CA ALA A 277 6.83 8.33 -12.20
C ALA A 277 6.23 7.50 -13.36
N LEU A 278 7.06 7.02 -14.31
CA LEU A 278 6.62 6.17 -15.41
C LEU A 278 6.10 4.81 -14.93
N ASN A 279 6.71 4.21 -13.90
CA ASN A 279 6.24 2.97 -13.30
C ASN A 279 4.88 3.16 -12.61
N ILE A 280 4.69 4.25 -11.86
CA ILE A 280 3.41 4.59 -11.21
C ILE A 280 2.32 4.82 -12.26
N VAL A 281 2.60 5.59 -13.33
CA VAL A 281 1.66 5.80 -14.44
C VAL A 281 1.35 4.48 -15.15
N GLY A 282 2.34 3.61 -15.38
CA GLY A 282 2.13 2.28 -15.96
C GLY A 282 1.30 1.34 -15.08
N GLU A 283 1.43 1.44 -13.75
CA GLU A 283 0.58 0.70 -12.81
C GLU A 283 -0.85 1.24 -12.79
N LEU A 284 -1.03 2.57 -12.79
CA LEU A 284 -2.33 3.22 -12.87
C LEU A 284 -3.07 2.85 -14.16
N LEU A 285 -2.41 2.90 -15.32
CA LEU A 285 -3.00 2.48 -16.60
C LEU A 285 -3.42 1.00 -16.59
N ARG A 286 -2.63 0.13 -15.95
CA ARG A 286 -2.98 -1.29 -15.78
C ARG A 286 -4.18 -1.49 -14.85
N LYS A 287 -4.27 -0.71 -13.76
CA LYS A 287 -5.46 -0.72 -12.87
C LYS A 287 -6.70 -0.19 -13.59
N VAL A 288 -6.58 0.88 -14.38
CA VAL A 288 -7.67 1.42 -15.20
C VAL A 288 -8.15 0.38 -16.22
N GLY A 289 -7.25 -0.24 -17.00
CA GLY A 289 -7.64 -1.30 -17.95
C GLY A 289 -8.31 -2.51 -17.27
N ASN A 290 -7.84 -2.90 -16.07
CA ASN A 290 -8.50 -3.96 -15.29
C ASN A 290 -9.90 -3.53 -14.77
N LEU A 291 -10.09 -2.25 -14.44
CA LEU A 291 -11.39 -1.71 -14.04
C LEU A 291 -12.34 -1.61 -15.25
N GLU A 292 -11.86 -1.17 -16.41
CA GLU A 292 -12.63 -1.13 -17.66
C GLU A 292 -13.06 -2.54 -18.10
N ALA A 293 -12.18 -3.54 -18.00
CA ALA A 293 -12.52 -4.94 -18.27
C ALA A 293 -13.61 -5.47 -17.31
N LYS A 294 -13.52 -5.15 -16.01
CA LYS A 294 -14.56 -5.48 -15.03
C LYS A 294 -15.87 -4.73 -15.28
N LEU A 295 -15.81 -3.46 -15.70
CA LEU A 295 -16.98 -2.65 -16.02
C LEU A 295 -17.70 -3.16 -17.28
N ALA A 296 -16.94 -3.56 -18.30
CA ALA A 296 -17.47 -4.22 -19.49
C ALA A 296 -18.16 -5.54 -19.13
N SER A 297 -17.49 -6.42 -18.39
CA SER A 297 -18.06 -7.69 -17.91
C SER A 297 -19.32 -7.48 -17.06
N CYS A 298 -19.37 -6.43 -16.23
CA CYS A 298 -20.55 -6.09 -15.44
C CYS A 298 -21.70 -5.56 -16.32
N ARG A 299 -21.40 -4.77 -17.35
CA ARG A 299 -22.40 -4.31 -18.32
C ARG A 299 -22.98 -5.47 -19.13
N ASP A 300 -22.16 -6.41 -19.53
CA ASP A 300 -22.60 -7.59 -20.29
C ASP A 300 -23.47 -8.51 -19.38
N PHE A 301 -23.09 -8.70 -18.12
CA PHE A 301 -23.90 -9.41 -17.11
C PHE A 301 -25.25 -8.71 -16.80
N VAL A 302 -25.30 -7.38 -16.82
CA VAL A 302 -26.56 -6.61 -16.67
C VAL A 302 -27.44 -6.72 -17.91
N ASN A 303 -26.85 -6.79 -19.11
CA ASN A 303 -27.60 -7.03 -20.35
C ASN A 303 -28.19 -8.45 -20.37
N ASP A 304 -27.41 -9.48 -20.02
CA ASP A 304 -27.87 -10.88 -19.94
C ASP A 304 -28.96 -11.09 -18.87
N GLN A 305 -28.94 -10.33 -17.77
CA GLN A 305 -29.98 -10.37 -16.74
C GLN A 305 -31.25 -9.58 -17.08
N SER A 306 -31.43 -9.10 -18.32
CA SER A 306 -32.62 -8.36 -18.75
C SER A 306 -33.54 -9.20 -19.67
N PRO A 307 -34.42 -10.07 -19.13
CA PRO A 307 -35.41 -10.81 -19.92
C PRO A 307 -36.58 -9.88 -20.31
N GLY A 308 -36.33 -8.92 -21.21
CA GLY A 308 -37.23 -7.77 -21.30
C GLY A 308 -37.12 -6.82 -22.50
N ARG A 309 -36.50 -7.20 -23.63
CA ARG A 309 -36.76 -6.49 -24.89
C ARG A 309 -36.75 -7.42 -26.11
N LEU A 310 -37.83 -7.32 -26.88
CA LEU A 310 -38.03 -8.05 -28.13
C LEU A 310 -36.89 -7.77 -29.12
N ALA A 311 -36.38 -8.83 -29.75
CA ALA A 311 -35.57 -8.71 -30.94
C ALA A 311 -36.37 -8.10 -32.10
N PRO A 312 -35.71 -7.30 -32.95
CA PRO A 312 -36.07 -7.19 -34.36
C PRO A 312 -35.06 -7.97 -35.20
N CYS A 313 -35.54 -8.95 -35.94
CA CYS A 313 -34.77 -9.61 -36.98
C CYS A 313 -34.50 -8.63 -38.13
N ASN A 314 -33.23 -8.41 -38.52
CA ASN A 314 -32.69 -8.79 -39.84
C ASN A 314 -31.54 -7.90 -40.38
N ARG A 315 -30.51 -8.61 -40.86
CA ARG A 315 -29.85 -8.48 -42.17
C ARG A 315 -29.32 -7.09 -42.63
N ALA A 316 -27.99 -6.99 -42.58
CA ALA A 316 -27.06 -6.27 -43.47
C ALA A 316 -27.60 -5.20 -44.46
N GLY A 317 -27.05 -3.97 -44.40
CA GLY A 317 -27.04 -3.07 -45.56
C GLY A 317 -26.87 -1.55 -45.36
N SER A 318 -25.66 -1.09 -45.00
CA SER A 318 -25.05 0.21 -45.37
C SER A 318 -25.69 1.58 -44.97
N ALA A 319 -24.80 2.60 -45.00
CA ALA A 319 -25.02 4.05 -45.04
C ALA A 319 -25.42 4.85 -43.77
N ALA A 320 -24.60 5.87 -43.49
CA ALA A 320 -24.89 7.08 -42.69
C ALA A 320 -25.30 8.24 -43.65
N PRO A 321 -25.51 9.53 -43.26
CA PRO A 321 -25.35 10.18 -41.94
C PRO A 321 -26.46 11.20 -41.54
N SER A 322 -26.19 12.00 -40.49
CA SER A 322 -26.86 13.28 -40.11
C SER A 322 -28.21 13.19 -39.35
N ARG A 323 -28.63 14.14 -38.49
CA ARG A 323 -27.98 15.19 -37.65
C ARG A 323 -29.11 15.80 -36.75
N GLU A 324 -28.72 16.49 -35.66
CA GLU A 324 -29.51 17.49 -34.87
C GLU A 324 -30.34 17.04 -33.64
N SER A 325 -30.31 17.93 -32.63
CA SER A 325 -31.02 17.96 -31.33
C SER A 325 -31.94 19.23 -31.33
N PRO A 326 -32.48 19.81 -30.22
CA PRO A 326 -32.49 19.46 -28.78
C PRO A 326 -33.88 19.68 -28.09
N GLU A 327 -33.87 19.89 -26.75
CA GLU A 327 -34.94 20.46 -25.88
C GLU A 327 -36.16 19.55 -25.51
N SER A 328 -36.84 19.68 -24.34
CA SER A 328 -36.66 20.57 -23.16
C SER A 328 -37.40 20.01 -21.91
N LYS A 329 -36.85 20.26 -20.70
CA LYS A 329 -37.50 20.46 -19.37
C LYS A 329 -38.54 19.45 -18.82
N ALA A 330 -38.30 18.93 -17.60
CA ALA A 330 -39.05 19.33 -16.39
C ALA A 330 -38.54 18.62 -15.11
N ALA A 331 -38.35 19.40 -14.03
CA ALA A 331 -38.43 18.93 -12.64
C ALA A 331 -39.72 19.52 -12.02
N PRO A 332 -40.29 18.97 -10.93
CA PRO A 332 -39.81 19.35 -9.59
C PRO A 332 -40.05 18.32 -8.45
N ASN A 333 -39.70 18.70 -7.21
CA ASN A 333 -40.19 18.17 -5.91
C ASN A 333 -39.76 16.75 -5.48
N CYS A 334 -39.70 16.38 -4.20
CA CYS A 334 -39.40 17.09 -2.94
C CYS A 334 -39.02 16.03 -1.88
N LEU A 335 -38.38 16.44 -0.77
CA LEU A 335 -38.06 15.55 0.38
C LEU A 335 -39.34 15.10 1.12
N PRO A 336 -39.30 13.98 1.86
CA PRO A 336 -38.87 14.00 3.27
C PRO A 336 -37.84 12.88 3.59
N LEU A 337 -36.74 13.11 4.29
CA LEU A 337 -36.62 13.31 5.74
C LEU A 337 -37.49 12.34 6.57
N PHE A 338 -36.89 11.22 7.00
CA PHE A 338 -37.39 10.42 8.10
C PHE A 338 -36.46 10.50 9.31
N ASP A 339 -37.05 10.82 10.45
CA ASP A 339 -36.44 10.87 11.78
C ASP A 339 -36.78 9.58 12.54
N LYS A 340 -35.93 9.23 13.51
CA LYS A 340 -36.08 8.18 14.55
C LYS A 340 -36.19 6.69 14.14
N GLY A 341 -35.12 5.98 14.48
CA GLY A 341 -35.15 4.68 15.18
C GLY A 341 -34.15 4.75 16.33
#